data_AF-A0A369H699-F1
#
_entry.id   AF-A0A369H699-F1
#
_cell.length_a   1.000
_cell.length_b   1.000
_cell.length_c   1.000
_cell.angle_alpha   90.00
_cell.angle_beta   90.00
_cell.angle_gamma   90.00
#
_symmetry.space_group_name_H-M   'P 1'
#
loop_
_entity.id
_entity.type
_entity.pdbx_description
1 polymer ?
#
loop_
_entity_poly.entity_id
_entity_poly.type
_entity_poly.pdbx_seq_one_letter_code
_entity_poly.pdbx_strand_id
1 'polypeptide(L)'
;MIFTGAWYDGWETRRHNPEPFDWVIIRLGVASGTVDGVEVDTAFFTGNYAPAISVEGCFSTDDDEVVSWRGGSGRWDTILNMRPCGPSRRFAWKLNLPSERQYTHVRLNMYPDGGIARFRLFGHAVPVFPADVDAVLDLAAAQNGGVAIACSDQHFGSKGNLLLPGRGKDMADGWETARSRAPGHVDWAIIRLGAPARLESFTVDTAHYRGNFPQRVALHALAWTRDGEPDAQADDWREVVPPAPMGPDQEHQLPCAAPDTAFTHVKLTMIPDGGVKRLRAYGRRAV
;
A
#
# COMPACT_ATOMS: atom_id res chain seq x y z
N MET A 1 -14.70 -29.91 25.95
CA MET A 1 -15.23 -29.39 24.68
C MET A 1 -15.36 -27.89 24.84
N ILE A 2 -14.57 -27.10 24.13
CA ILE A 2 -14.70 -25.63 24.17
C ILE A 2 -15.84 -25.32 23.21
N PHE A 3 -16.97 -24.80 23.72
CA PHE A 3 -18.08 -24.36 22.88
C PHE A 3 -17.69 -23.04 22.21
N THR A 4 -16.90 -23.12 21.14
CA THR A 4 -16.60 -21.97 20.30
C THR A 4 -17.77 -21.74 19.34
N GLY A 5 -18.11 -20.47 19.07
CA GLY A 5 -19.07 -20.11 18.03
C GLY A 5 -18.61 -20.54 16.63
N ALA A 6 -19.34 -20.11 15.60
CA ALA A 6 -18.92 -20.34 14.22
C ALA A 6 -17.62 -19.60 13.90
N TRP A 7 -16.78 -20.19 13.04
CA TRP A 7 -15.59 -19.53 12.53
C TRP A 7 -15.98 -18.51 11.46
N TYR A 8 -15.55 -17.25 11.65
CA TYR A 8 -15.68 -16.18 10.68
C TYR A 8 -14.31 -15.57 10.38
N ASP A 9 -14.06 -15.28 9.11
CA ASP A 9 -12.88 -14.51 8.68
C ASP A 9 -13.22 -13.01 8.73
N GLY A 10 -13.23 -12.46 9.95
CA GLY A 10 -13.57 -11.08 10.23
C GLY A 10 -13.53 -10.75 11.72
N TRP A 11 -13.86 -9.50 12.05
CA TRP A 11 -14.11 -9.07 13.41
C TRP A 11 -15.60 -9.16 13.70
N GLU A 12 -15.98 -9.92 14.74
CA GLU A 12 -17.36 -10.02 15.24
C GLU A 12 -17.36 -9.81 16.77
N THR A 13 -18.30 -9.01 17.26
CA THR A 13 -18.45 -8.73 18.69
C THR A 13 -19.65 -9.47 19.30
N ARG A 14 -19.74 -9.46 20.64
CA ARG A 14 -20.85 -10.11 21.34
C ARG A 14 -22.12 -9.29 21.16
N ARG A 15 -23.25 -9.99 21.07
CA ARG A 15 -24.58 -9.38 20.93
C ARG A 15 -24.97 -8.56 22.16
N HIS A 16 -25.86 -7.59 21.92
CA HIS A 16 -26.50 -6.76 22.94
C HIS A 16 -25.49 -5.88 23.67
N ASN A 17 -24.61 -5.24 22.91
CA ASN A 17 -23.70 -4.24 23.47
C ASN A 17 -24.52 -3.16 24.20
N PRO A 18 -24.32 -2.96 25.52
CA PRO A 18 -25.02 -1.91 26.26
C PRO A 18 -24.49 -0.51 25.93
N GLU A 19 -23.29 -0.41 25.34
CA GLU A 19 -22.70 0.84 24.88
C GLU A 19 -23.21 1.23 23.48
N PRO A 20 -23.07 2.51 23.07
CA PRO A 20 -23.58 2.96 21.78
C PRO A 20 -22.94 2.28 20.56
N PHE A 21 -21.70 1.79 20.69
CA PHE A 21 -20.96 1.12 19.63
C PHE A 21 -19.81 0.26 20.18
N ASP A 22 -19.44 -0.76 19.41
CA ASP A 22 -18.15 -1.44 19.51
C ASP A 22 -17.09 -0.71 18.67
N TRP A 23 -15.82 -0.86 19.03
CA TRP A 23 -14.75 -0.13 18.35
C TRP A 23 -13.45 -0.93 18.27
N VAL A 24 -12.61 -0.54 17.31
CA VAL A 24 -11.22 -0.97 17.21
C VAL A 24 -10.34 0.23 16.87
N ILE A 25 -9.22 0.36 17.58
CA ILE A 25 -8.17 1.35 17.28
C ILE A 25 -7.07 0.67 16.48
N ILE A 26 -6.65 1.32 15.39
CA ILE A 26 -5.63 0.82 14.47
C ILE A 26 -4.56 1.91 14.33
N ARG A 27 -3.32 1.58 14.71
CA ARG A 27 -2.15 2.41 14.39
C ARG A 27 -1.77 2.21 12.92
N LEU A 28 -1.53 3.29 12.19
CA LEU A 28 -1.10 3.21 10.79
C LEU A 28 0.32 2.62 10.71
N GLY A 29 0.58 1.83 9.66
CA GLY A 29 1.91 1.25 9.41
C GLY A 29 2.94 2.23 8.83
N VAL A 30 2.50 3.45 8.52
CA VAL A 30 3.32 4.59 8.08
C VAL A 30 3.42 5.61 9.22
N ALA A 31 4.40 6.51 9.17
CA ALA A 31 4.60 7.50 10.23
C ALA A 31 3.34 8.36 10.47
N SER A 32 2.74 8.83 9.38
CA SER A 32 1.41 9.42 9.35
C SER A 32 0.84 9.35 7.93
N GLY A 33 -0.44 9.64 7.77
CA GLY A 33 -1.05 9.73 6.45
C GLY A 33 -2.30 10.61 6.42
N THR A 34 -2.60 11.15 5.25
CA THR A 34 -3.90 11.74 4.95
C THR A 34 -4.90 10.64 4.59
N VAL A 35 -6.19 10.97 4.49
CA VAL A 35 -7.25 10.01 4.13
C VAL A 35 -8.10 10.59 3.01
N ASP A 36 -8.33 9.76 1.99
CA ASP A 36 -9.14 10.06 0.81
C ASP A 36 -10.41 9.21 0.74
N GLY A 37 -10.42 8.05 1.40
CA GLY A 37 -11.56 7.15 1.34
C GLY A 37 -11.51 6.01 2.34
N VAL A 38 -12.69 5.42 2.53
CA VAL A 38 -12.92 4.29 3.43
C VAL A 38 -13.66 3.21 2.66
N GLU A 39 -13.28 1.96 2.86
CA GLU A 39 -14.09 0.80 2.48
C GLU A 39 -14.30 -0.14 3.66
N VAL A 40 -15.54 -0.61 3.80
CA VAL A 40 -15.95 -1.66 4.74
C VAL A 40 -16.57 -2.80 3.94
N ASP A 41 -16.13 -4.02 4.22
CA ASP A 41 -16.66 -5.25 3.65
C ASP A 41 -17.35 -6.07 4.75
N THR A 42 -18.64 -6.34 4.58
CA THR A 42 -19.43 -7.19 5.49
C THR A 42 -19.57 -8.62 4.96
N ALA A 43 -18.72 -9.06 4.01
CA ALA A 43 -18.76 -10.40 3.42
C ALA A 43 -19.03 -11.51 4.44
N PHE A 44 -19.95 -12.41 4.09
CA PHE A 44 -20.39 -13.56 4.89
C PHE A 44 -21.18 -13.24 6.17
N PHE A 45 -21.25 -11.98 6.60
CA PHE A 45 -22.18 -11.52 7.62
C PHE A 45 -23.52 -11.15 6.97
N THR A 46 -24.49 -12.06 7.01
CA THR A 46 -25.79 -11.90 6.30
C THR A 46 -26.94 -11.45 7.20
N GLY A 47 -26.85 -11.70 8.51
CA GLY A 47 -27.84 -11.24 9.51
C GLY A 47 -27.22 -10.58 10.74
N ASN A 48 -25.94 -10.81 10.98
CA ASN A 48 -25.11 -10.28 12.07
C ASN A 48 -24.05 -9.30 11.57
N TYR A 49 -24.27 -8.63 10.43
CA TYR A 49 -23.37 -7.59 9.94
C TYR A 49 -23.47 -6.32 10.81
N ALA A 50 -22.43 -5.48 10.79
CA ALA A 50 -22.47 -4.13 11.34
C ALA A 50 -23.63 -3.31 10.73
N PRO A 51 -24.67 -2.90 11.49
CA PRO A 51 -25.78 -2.11 10.94
C PRO A 51 -25.34 -0.74 10.42
N ALA A 52 -24.43 -0.09 11.12
CA ALA A 52 -23.82 1.17 10.71
C ALA A 52 -22.38 1.27 11.25
N ILE A 53 -21.57 2.11 10.61
CA ILE A 53 -20.19 2.39 11.01
C ILE A 53 -19.88 3.88 10.98
N SER A 54 -18.86 4.31 11.71
CA SER A 54 -18.20 5.61 11.53
C SER A 54 -16.69 5.43 11.64
N VAL A 55 -15.92 6.39 11.11
CA VAL A 55 -14.46 6.38 11.22
C VAL A 55 -13.98 7.70 11.77
N GLU A 56 -13.08 7.63 12.74
CA GLU A 56 -12.40 8.76 13.33
C GLU A 56 -10.89 8.56 13.25
N GLY A 57 -10.12 9.63 13.41
CA GLY A 57 -8.67 9.57 13.46
C GLY A 57 -8.10 10.59 14.43
N CYS A 58 -6.86 10.35 14.85
CA CYS A 58 -6.08 11.32 15.60
C CYS A 58 -4.61 11.31 15.16
N PHE A 59 -3.91 12.39 15.46
CA PHE A 59 -2.46 12.45 15.41
C PHE A 59 -1.92 12.36 16.84
N SER A 60 -1.10 11.34 17.10
CA SER A 60 -0.36 11.17 18.35
C SER A 60 0.96 10.45 18.09
N THR A 61 1.98 10.82 18.85
CA THR A 61 3.28 10.11 18.93
C THR A 61 3.36 9.17 20.14
N ASP A 62 2.33 9.15 20.99
CA ASP A 62 2.20 8.30 22.17
C ASP A 62 1.04 7.32 21.96
N ASP A 63 1.38 6.05 21.74
CA ASP A 63 0.42 4.97 21.52
C ASP A 63 -0.33 4.61 22.81
N ASP A 64 0.35 4.66 23.96
CA ASP A 64 -0.23 4.29 25.25
C ASP A 64 -1.31 5.30 25.65
N GLU A 65 -1.09 6.59 25.36
CA GLU A 65 -2.11 7.63 25.48
C GLU A 65 -3.36 7.26 24.66
N VAL A 66 -3.21 6.94 23.37
CA VAL A 66 -4.36 6.66 22.47
C VAL A 66 -5.13 5.42 22.93
N VAL A 67 -4.43 4.36 23.31
CA VAL A 67 -5.04 3.12 23.81
C VAL A 67 -5.76 3.34 25.13
N SER A 68 -5.26 4.24 26.00
CA SER A 68 -5.88 4.56 27.28
C SER A 68 -7.29 5.13 27.16
N TRP A 69 -7.65 5.70 26.00
CA TRP A 69 -8.98 6.27 25.77
C TRP A 69 -10.10 5.22 25.74
N ARG A 70 -9.79 3.94 25.49
CA ARG A 70 -10.74 2.79 25.57
C ARG A 70 -12.11 3.01 24.90
N GLY A 71 -12.18 3.81 23.84
CA GLY A 71 -13.44 4.14 23.16
C GLY A 71 -14.16 5.41 23.65
N GLY A 72 -13.71 6.01 24.76
CA GLY A 72 -14.23 7.26 25.33
C GLY A 72 -13.73 8.53 24.65
N SER A 73 -13.82 9.66 25.37
CA SER A 73 -13.42 10.98 24.90
C SER A 73 -11.90 11.09 24.74
N GLY A 74 -11.44 10.89 23.51
CA GLY A 74 -10.08 11.18 23.07
C GLY A 74 -10.03 12.40 22.14
N ARG A 75 -8.84 12.74 21.65
CA ARG A 75 -8.67 13.78 20.61
C ARG A 75 -8.99 13.22 19.22
N TRP A 76 -10.21 12.70 19.07
CA TRP A 76 -10.69 12.10 17.82
C TRP A 76 -11.33 13.14 16.91
N ASP A 77 -10.89 13.14 15.65
CA ASP A 77 -11.50 13.88 14.57
C ASP A 77 -12.33 12.95 13.70
N THR A 78 -13.55 13.35 13.34
CA THR A 78 -14.39 12.54 12.45
C THR A 78 -13.88 12.57 11.01
N ILE A 79 -13.48 11.40 10.51
CA ILE A 79 -13.07 11.18 9.11
C ILE A 79 -14.30 10.83 8.25
N LEU A 80 -15.13 9.91 8.74
CA LEU A 80 -16.37 9.48 8.10
C LEU A 80 -17.50 9.50 9.14
N ASN A 81 -18.47 10.40 8.93
CA ASN A 81 -19.73 10.40 9.67
C ASN A 81 -20.46 9.06 9.54
N MET A 82 -21.34 8.75 10.50
CA MET A 82 -22.08 7.49 10.53
C MET A 82 -22.72 7.15 9.17
N ARG A 83 -22.44 5.95 8.67
CA ARG A 83 -23.01 5.40 7.43
C ARG A 83 -23.66 4.05 7.70
N PRO A 84 -24.86 3.79 7.15
CA PRO A 84 -25.46 2.47 7.22
C PRO A 84 -24.68 1.48 6.35
N CYS A 85 -24.67 0.24 6.81
CA CYS A 85 -24.13 -0.91 6.11
C CYS A 85 -25.26 -1.92 5.84
N GLY A 86 -24.92 -3.01 5.17
CA GLY A 86 -25.87 -4.04 4.76
C GLY A 86 -25.20 -5.41 4.71
N PRO A 87 -25.99 -6.47 4.46
CA PRO A 87 -25.51 -7.84 4.56
C PRO A 87 -24.57 -8.20 3.42
N SER A 88 -23.44 -8.84 3.76
CA SER A 88 -22.49 -9.46 2.82
C SER A 88 -22.19 -8.64 1.57
N ARG A 89 -21.74 -7.39 1.76
CA ARG A 89 -21.46 -6.44 0.68
C ARG A 89 -20.29 -5.52 1.02
N ARG A 90 -19.60 -5.04 -0.02
CA ARG A 90 -18.61 -3.96 0.06
C ARG A 90 -19.26 -2.57 -0.04
N PHE A 91 -18.89 -1.70 0.87
CA PHE A 91 -19.28 -0.29 0.92
C PHE A 91 -18.03 0.56 0.80
N ALA A 92 -17.98 1.46 -0.17
CA ALA A 92 -16.85 2.35 -0.38
C ALA A 92 -17.33 3.81 -0.41
N TRP A 93 -16.67 4.67 0.37
CA TRP A 93 -16.94 6.09 0.44
C TRP A 93 -15.66 6.86 0.14
N LYS A 94 -15.69 7.66 -0.92
CA LYS A 94 -14.68 8.69 -1.18
C LYS A 94 -15.05 9.93 -0.35
N LEU A 95 -14.08 10.52 0.33
CA LEU A 95 -14.31 11.74 1.10
C LEU A 95 -14.45 12.93 0.15
N ASN A 96 -15.41 13.81 0.43
CA ASN A 96 -15.72 14.97 -0.43
C ASN A 96 -14.59 16.02 -0.40
N LEU A 97 -13.91 16.12 0.73
CA LEU A 97 -12.71 16.95 0.91
C LEU A 97 -11.63 15.99 1.42
N PRO A 98 -10.55 15.77 0.65
CA PRO A 98 -9.37 15.09 1.16
C PRO A 98 -8.93 15.80 2.44
N SER A 99 -8.77 15.06 3.53
CA SER A 99 -8.35 15.66 4.79
C SER A 99 -6.90 16.13 4.65
N GLU A 100 -6.64 17.42 4.74
CA GLU A 100 -5.27 17.94 4.89
C GLU A 100 -4.63 17.53 6.23
N ARG A 101 -5.46 17.08 7.19
CA ARG A 101 -4.98 16.56 8.47
C ARG A 101 -4.32 15.21 8.28
N GLN A 102 -3.22 15.04 8.99
CA GLN A 102 -2.50 13.79 9.09
C GLN A 102 -3.00 13.00 10.29
N TYR A 103 -3.07 11.69 10.15
CA TYR A 103 -3.44 10.78 11.22
C TYR A 103 -2.32 9.76 11.44
N THR A 104 -2.17 9.31 12.68
CA THR A 104 -1.28 8.19 13.05
C THR A 104 -2.09 6.99 13.56
N HIS A 105 -3.30 7.25 14.06
CA HIS A 105 -4.24 6.24 14.53
C HIS A 105 -5.63 6.53 14.00
N VAL A 106 -6.38 5.47 13.72
CA VAL A 106 -7.78 5.54 13.31
C VAL A 106 -8.61 4.64 14.19
N ARG A 107 -9.88 5.02 14.38
CA ARG A 107 -10.86 4.25 15.12
C ARG A 107 -12.05 3.95 14.22
N LEU A 108 -12.34 2.66 14.06
CA LEU A 108 -13.57 2.19 13.41
C LEU A 108 -14.59 1.92 14.51
N ASN A 109 -15.74 2.57 14.43
CA ASN A 109 -16.87 2.36 15.34
C ASN A 109 -17.97 1.59 14.60
N MET A 110 -18.56 0.58 15.25
CA MET A 110 -19.61 -0.30 14.75
C MET A 110 -20.85 -0.19 15.66
N TYR A 111 -22.00 0.17 15.11
CA TYR A 111 -23.18 0.55 15.90
C TYR A 111 -24.33 -0.47 15.80
N PRO A 112 -24.84 -1.01 16.93
CA PRO A 112 -24.20 -1.06 18.26
C PRO A 112 -23.15 -2.18 18.36
N ASP A 113 -23.35 -3.27 17.60
CA ASP A 113 -22.53 -4.48 17.54
C ASP A 113 -22.76 -5.22 16.20
N GLY A 114 -21.99 -6.28 15.94
CA GLY A 114 -22.12 -7.08 14.72
C GLY A 114 -20.78 -7.60 14.19
N GLY A 115 -20.70 -7.75 12.87
CA GLY A 115 -19.55 -8.31 12.18
C GLY A 115 -19.11 -7.53 10.93
N ILE A 116 -17.79 -7.42 10.76
CA ILE A 116 -17.11 -6.79 9.63
C ILE A 116 -15.99 -7.73 9.16
N ALA A 117 -15.98 -8.07 7.87
CA ALA A 117 -14.96 -8.94 7.28
C ALA A 117 -13.66 -8.18 7.02
N ARG A 118 -13.73 -6.99 6.40
CA ARG A 118 -12.55 -6.17 6.09
C ARG A 118 -12.84 -4.69 6.30
N PHE A 119 -11.81 -3.97 6.73
CA PHE A 119 -11.76 -2.52 6.75
C PHE A 119 -10.53 -2.06 5.98
N ARG A 120 -10.71 -1.11 5.06
CA ARG A 120 -9.64 -0.50 4.28
C ARG A 120 -9.74 1.01 4.41
N LEU A 121 -8.62 1.64 4.70
CA LEU A 121 -8.48 3.08 4.73
C LEU A 121 -7.50 3.49 3.63
N PHE A 122 -7.95 4.36 2.73
CA PHE A 122 -7.17 4.81 1.59
C PHE A 122 -6.73 6.26 1.80
N GLY A 123 -5.47 6.55 1.47
CA GLY A 123 -4.91 7.88 1.49
C GLY A 123 -3.43 7.87 1.17
N HIS A 124 -2.77 9.01 1.43
CA HIS A 124 -1.36 9.19 1.12
C HIS A 124 -0.51 9.17 2.38
N ALA A 125 0.54 8.35 2.38
CA ALA A 125 1.54 8.40 3.44
C ALA A 125 2.25 9.75 3.42
N VAL A 126 2.40 10.36 4.59
CA VAL A 126 3.18 11.58 4.78
C VAL A 126 4.51 11.17 5.44
N PRO A 127 5.58 11.03 4.66
CA PRO A 127 6.85 10.54 5.17
C PRO A 127 7.56 11.61 6.01
N VAL A 128 8.29 11.15 7.03
CA VAL A 128 9.23 11.99 7.78
C VAL A 128 10.62 11.68 7.26
N PHE A 129 11.17 12.59 6.45
CA PHE A 129 12.52 12.44 5.92
C PHE A 129 13.57 12.96 6.92
N PRO A 130 14.78 12.36 6.95
CA PRO A 130 15.90 12.91 7.69
C PRO A 130 16.21 14.36 7.26
N ALA A 131 16.72 15.14 8.21
CA ALA A 131 17.19 16.50 7.96
C ALA A 131 18.43 16.52 7.05
N ASP A 132 19.24 15.45 7.10
CA ASP A 132 20.34 15.23 6.18
C ASP A 132 19.81 14.97 4.76
N VAL A 133 20.12 15.89 3.85
CA VAL A 133 19.71 15.83 2.44
C VAL A 133 20.50 14.80 1.65
N ASP A 134 21.69 14.41 2.15
CA ASP A 134 22.56 13.42 1.52
C ASP A 134 22.26 11.98 1.99
N ALA A 135 21.29 11.81 2.89
CA ALA A 135 20.81 10.52 3.33
C ALA A 135 20.25 9.71 2.16
N VAL A 136 20.79 8.51 1.98
CA VAL A 136 20.30 7.54 1.00
C VAL A 136 19.09 6.80 1.56
N LEU A 137 17.97 6.87 0.86
CA LEU A 137 16.68 6.32 1.27
C LEU A 137 16.13 5.40 0.16
N ASP A 138 15.23 4.47 0.50
CA ASP A 138 14.40 3.80 -0.51
C ASP A 138 13.20 4.70 -0.86
N LEU A 139 13.27 5.41 -1.99
CA LEU A 139 12.24 6.36 -2.42
C LEU A 139 11.03 5.66 -3.05
N ALA A 140 11.13 4.38 -3.36
CA ALA A 140 10.01 3.57 -3.82
C ALA A 140 9.19 3.02 -2.64
N ALA A 141 9.74 2.97 -1.42
CA ALA A 141 9.06 2.41 -0.26
C ALA A 141 7.72 3.10 0.02
N ALA A 142 6.68 2.30 0.30
CA ALA A 142 5.37 2.83 0.68
C ALA A 142 5.43 3.70 1.95
N GLN A 143 6.31 3.35 2.90
CA GLN A 143 6.54 4.13 4.12
C GLN A 143 7.16 5.50 3.85
N ASN A 144 7.87 5.65 2.73
CA ASN A 144 8.47 6.90 2.29
C ASN A 144 7.57 7.66 1.30
N GLY A 145 6.31 7.24 1.12
CA GLY A 145 5.35 7.89 0.22
C GLY A 145 5.31 7.33 -1.21
N GLY A 146 6.08 6.28 -1.51
CA GLY A 146 6.06 5.64 -2.82
C GLY A 146 4.72 4.97 -3.13
N VAL A 147 4.25 5.08 -4.37
CA VAL A 147 2.95 4.53 -4.81
C VAL A 147 3.11 3.83 -6.14
N ALA A 148 2.66 2.57 -6.24
CA ALA A 148 2.54 1.89 -7.51
C ALA A 148 1.25 2.33 -8.19
N ILE A 149 1.37 3.13 -9.26
CA ILE A 149 0.26 3.85 -9.89
C ILE A 149 -0.41 3.06 -11.02
N ALA A 150 0.35 2.25 -11.75
CA ALA A 150 -0.16 1.46 -12.88
C ALA A 150 0.67 0.19 -13.09
N CYS A 151 0.09 -0.80 -13.77
CA CYS A 151 0.80 -1.99 -14.25
C CYS A 151 0.08 -2.59 -15.47
N SER A 152 0.77 -3.47 -16.20
CA SER A 152 0.22 -4.20 -17.35
C SER A 152 -0.78 -5.29 -16.96
N ASP A 153 -0.45 -6.07 -15.93
CA ASP A 153 -1.22 -7.24 -15.48
C ASP A 153 -1.08 -7.44 -13.95
N GLN A 154 -2.06 -8.11 -13.33
CA GLN A 154 -1.99 -8.57 -11.94
C GLN A 154 -2.72 -9.91 -11.79
N HIS A 155 -2.10 -10.98 -12.28
CA HIS A 155 -2.65 -12.32 -12.13
C HIS A 155 -2.69 -12.77 -10.66
N PHE A 156 -1.58 -12.61 -9.92
CA PHE A 156 -1.50 -12.86 -8.48
C PHE A 156 -0.79 -11.74 -7.74
N GLY A 157 -1.23 -11.51 -6.50
CA GLY A 157 -0.75 -10.39 -5.70
C GLY A 157 -1.12 -9.03 -6.31
N SER A 158 -0.42 -7.98 -5.91
CA SER A 158 -0.68 -6.64 -6.44
C SER A 158 0.60 -5.85 -6.60
N LYS A 159 0.65 -4.93 -7.56
CA LYS A 159 1.78 -4.01 -7.79
C LYS A 159 2.17 -3.22 -6.53
N GLY A 160 1.22 -2.95 -5.62
CA GLY A 160 1.50 -2.27 -4.36
C GLY A 160 2.42 -3.08 -3.43
N ASN A 161 2.42 -4.41 -3.57
CA ASN A 161 3.28 -5.29 -2.78
C ASN A 161 4.78 -5.07 -3.05
N LEU A 162 5.14 -4.57 -4.23
CA LEU A 162 6.52 -4.25 -4.58
C LEU A 162 7.18 -3.29 -3.59
N LEU A 163 6.38 -2.44 -2.93
CA LEU A 163 6.84 -1.30 -2.13
C LEU A 163 6.74 -1.57 -0.62
N LEU A 164 6.26 -2.75 -0.22
CA LEU A 164 6.04 -3.10 1.19
C LEU A 164 7.35 -3.40 1.92
N PRO A 165 7.40 -3.29 3.26
CA PRO A 165 8.58 -3.64 4.04
C PRO A 165 8.98 -5.12 3.93
N GLY A 166 10.25 -5.40 4.22
CA GLY A 166 10.83 -6.75 4.25
C GLY A 166 10.75 -7.49 2.91
N ARG A 167 10.88 -8.82 2.96
CA ARG A 167 10.91 -9.73 1.80
C ARG A 167 9.67 -10.64 1.69
N GLY A 168 8.66 -10.40 2.52
CA GLY A 168 7.43 -11.20 2.53
C GLY A 168 7.61 -12.63 3.04
N LYS A 169 6.53 -13.41 3.02
CA LYS A 169 6.43 -14.77 3.55
C LYS A 169 6.41 -15.85 2.47
N ASP A 170 5.70 -15.60 1.38
CA ASP A 170 5.47 -16.53 0.26
C ASP A 170 5.10 -15.74 -1.01
N MET A 171 4.77 -16.37 -2.13
CA MET A 171 4.47 -15.65 -3.39
C MET A 171 3.25 -14.69 -3.31
N ALA A 172 2.29 -14.90 -2.40
CA ALA A 172 1.04 -14.14 -2.38
C ALA A 172 1.22 -12.65 -2.02
N ASP A 173 2.32 -12.31 -1.36
CA ASP A 173 2.67 -10.94 -0.99
C ASP A 173 3.72 -10.30 -1.92
N GLY A 174 3.82 -10.76 -3.17
CA GLY A 174 4.55 -10.09 -4.25
C GLY A 174 3.63 -9.57 -5.36
N TRP A 175 4.19 -9.29 -6.53
CA TRP A 175 3.45 -9.00 -7.77
C TRP A 175 3.83 -10.05 -8.81
N GLU A 176 2.83 -10.74 -9.37
CA GLU A 176 3.02 -11.79 -10.37
C GLU A 176 2.03 -11.61 -11.53
N THR A 177 2.54 -11.77 -12.74
CA THR A 177 1.77 -11.66 -13.98
C THR A 177 1.48 -13.01 -14.63
N ALA A 178 0.47 -13.05 -15.49
CA ALA A 178 0.11 -14.23 -16.23
C ALA A 178 1.23 -14.61 -17.22
N ARG A 179 1.48 -15.91 -17.36
CA ARG A 179 2.45 -16.42 -18.33
C ARG A 179 2.09 -16.01 -19.75
N SER A 180 3.04 -15.41 -20.45
CA SER A 180 2.88 -15.01 -21.85
C SER A 180 3.47 -16.02 -22.83
N ARG A 181 3.00 -15.94 -24.07
CA ARG A 181 3.49 -16.69 -25.24
C ARG A 181 3.77 -15.79 -26.45
N ALA A 182 3.42 -14.52 -26.38
CA ALA A 182 3.59 -13.59 -27.49
C ALA A 182 5.07 -13.19 -27.62
N PRO A 183 5.67 -13.25 -28.83
CA PRO A 183 7.02 -12.77 -29.04
C PRO A 183 7.17 -11.30 -28.63
N GLY A 184 8.20 -10.99 -27.83
CA GLY A 184 8.47 -9.64 -27.38
C GLY A 184 7.54 -9.11 -26.28
N HIS A 185 6.70 -9.96 -25.68
CA HIS A 185 5.87 -9.58 -24.53
C HIS A 185 6.74 -9.09 -23.36
N VAL A 186 6.24 -8.08 -22.66
CA VAL A 186 6.79 -7.58 -21.41
C VAL A 186 5.65 -7.23 -20.47
N ASP A 187 5.89 -7.41 -19.17
CA ASP A 187 5.02 -6.86 -18.13
C ASP A 187 5.70 -5.71 -17.41
N TRP A 188 4.94 -4.72 -16.96
CA TRP A 188 5.51 -3.54 -16.35
C TRP A 188 4.67 -3.02 -15.18
N ALA A 189 5.33 -2.32 -14.27
CA ALA A 189 4.70 -1.56 -13.20
C ALA A 189 5.35 -0.17 -13.11
N ILE A 190 4.53 0.86 -12.93
CA ILE A 190 4.98 2.24 -12.74
C ILE A 190 4.82 2.61 -11.27
N ILE A 191 5.90 3.15 -10.70
CA ILE A 191 6.01 3.58 -9.33
C ILE A 191 6.27 5.08 -9.34
N ARG A 192 5.40 5.85 -8.68
CA ARG A 192 5.70 7.22 -8.28
C ARG A 192 6.53 7.18 -7.00
N LEU A 193 7.67 7.86 -7.03
CA LEU A 193 8.55 7.98 -5.87
C LEU A 193 7.90 8.86 -4.81
N GLY A 194 8.23 8.61 -3.54
CA GLY A 194 7.72 9.41 -2.42
C GLY A 194 8.21 10.86 -2.40
N ALA A 195 9.33 11.12 -3.07
CA ALA A 195 9.83 12.46 -3.36
C ALA A 195 10.66 12.42 -4.66
N PRO A 196 10.80 13.55 -5.38
CA PRO A 196 11.80 13.68 -6.44
C PRO A 196 13.19 13.33 -5.91
N ALA A 197 13.97 12.56 -6.67
CA ALA A 197 15.22 12.01 -6.18
C ALA A 197 16.27 11.72 -7.26
N ARG A 198 17.53 11.82 -6.87
CA ARG A 198 18.69 11.35 -7.63
C ARG A 198 18.97 9.91 -7.22
N LEU A 199 18.71 8.97 -8.12
CA LEU A 199 18.72 7.53 -7.84
C LEU A 199 20.11 6.93 -8.05
N GLU A 200 20.66 6.28 -7.04
CA GLU A 200 22.00 5.68 -7.05
C GLU A 200 21.95 4.20 -7.47
N SER A 201 20.97 3.46 -6.96
CA SER A 201 20.84 2.03 -7.23
C SER A 201 19.42 1.54 -7.01
N PHE A 202 19.16 0.32 -7.46
CA PHE A 202 17.92 -0.38 -7.27
C PHE A 202 18.17 -1.76 -6.70
N THR A 203 17.19 -2.28 -5.96
CA THR A 203 17.11 -3.72 -5.67
C THR A 203 15.84 -4.27 -6.27
N VAL A 204 15.98 -5.29 -7.11
CA VAL A 204 14.86 -6.14 -7.55
C VAL A 204 14.96 -7.46 -6.80
N ASP A 205 14.00 -7.72 -5.93
CA ASP A 205 13.96 -8.95 -5.13
C ASP A 205 12.95 -9.93 -5.73
N THR A 206 13.39 -11.14 -6.04
CA THR A 206 12.55 -12.24 -6.53
C THR A 206 12.24 -13.27 -5.44
N ALA A 207 12.34 -12.90 -4.16
CA ALA A 207 12.03 -13.78 -3.02
C ALA A 207 10.74 -14.59 -3.25
N HIS A 208 10.82 -15.88 -2.96
CA HIS A 208 9.77 -16.90 -3.11
C HIS A 208 9.37 -17.26 -4.55
N TYR A 209 9.81 -16.51 -5.58
CA TYR A 209 9.60 -16.85 -6.98
C TYR A 209 10.74 -17.74 -7.48
N ARG A 210 10.57 -19.06 -7.36
CA ARG A 210 11.62 -20.05 -7.65
C ARG A 210 11.55 -20.66 -9.05
N GLY A 211 10.35 -20.71 -9.63
CA GLY A 211 10.12 -21.26 -10.97
C GLY A 211 9.44 -20.29 -11.94
N ASN A 212 9.05 -19.12 -11.45
CA ASN A 212 8.25 -18.10 -12.13
C ASN A 212 8.81 -16.69 -11.89
N PHE A 213 10.10 -16.55 -11.57
CA PHE A 213 10.79 -15.25 -11.63
C PHE A 213 10.96 -14.81 -13.10
N PRO A 214 11.03 -13.51 -13.40
CA PRO A 214 11.25 -13.04 -14.76
C PRO A 214 12.63 -13.44 -15.27
N GLN A 215 12.77 -13.69 -16.58
CA GLN A 215 14.08 -14.01 -17.14
C GLN A 215 15.04 -12.82 -17.00
N ARG A 216 14.53 -11.61 -17.29
CA ARG A 216 15.26 -10.35 -17.15
C ARG A 216 14.36 -9.26 -16.63
N VAL A 217 14.95 -8.22 -16.04
CA VAL A 217 14.26 -6.98 -15.73
C VAL A 217 15.02 -5.78 -16.28
N ALA A 218 14.30 -4.76 -16.70
CA ALA A 218 14.85 -3.45 -17.03
C ALA A 218 14.17 -2.38 -16.18
N LEU A 219 14.88 -1.29 -15.89
CA LEU A 219 14.33 -0.14 -15.18
C LEU A 219 14.46 1.11 -16.02
N HIS A 220 13.36 1.85 -16.11
CA HIS A 220 13.33 3.19 -16.68
C HIS A 220 12.94 4.19 -15.60
N ALA A 221 13.38 5.44 -15.72
CA ALA A 221 12.99 6.51 -14.84
C ALA A 221 12.67 7.77 -15.64
N LEU A 222 11.78 8.61 -15.12
CA LEU A 222 11.48 9.92 -15.71
C LEU A 222 11.21 10.99 -14.66
N ALA A 223 11.43 12.24 -15.07
CA ALA A 223 10.98 13.43 -14.35
C ALA A 223 9.66 13.89 -14.97
N TRP A 224 8.56 13.76 -14.22
CA TRP A 224 7.24 14.14 -14.66
C TRP A 224 6.88 15.50 -14.09
N THR A 225 6.63 16.47 -14.96
CA THR A 225 6.26 17.84 -14.58
C THR A 225 4.88 18.24 -15.09
N ARG A 226 4.13 17.28 -15.64
CA ARG A 226 2.80 17.48 -16.23
C ARG A 226 1.73 17.10 -15.22
N ASP A 227 0.50 17.56 -15.43
CA ASP A 227 -0.64 17.14 -14.63
C ASP A 227 -0.92 15.65 -14.79
N GLY A 228 -1.39 15.02 -13.72
CA GLY A 228 -1.69 13.58 -13.69
C GLY A 228 -0.45 12.71 -13.61
N GLU A 229 -0.60 11.45 -14.01
CA GLU A 229 0.43 10.41 -13.89
C GLU A 229 0.95 10.01 -15.29
N PRO A 230 2.23 9.63 -15.43
CA PRO A 230 2.80 9.24 -16.72
C PRO A 230 2.21 7.92 -17.24
N ASP A 231 2.00 7.88 -18.55
CA ASP A 231 1.66 6.65 -19.26
C ASP A 231 2.90 5.76 -19.49
N ALA A 232 2.71 4.45 -19.66
CA ALA A 232 3.80 3.51 -19.84
C ALA A 232 4.58 3.72 -21.15
N GLN A 233 3.96 4.34 -22.15
CA GLN A 233 4.50 4.60 -23.48
C GLN A 233 5.01 6.04 -23.64
N ALA A 234 5.06 6.85 -22.56
CA ALA A 234 5.60 8.20 -22.63
C ALA A 234 7.06 8.22 -23.14
N ASP A 235 7.39 9.15 -24.04
CA ASP A 235 8.72 9.22 -24.67
C ASP A 235 9.85 9.61 -23.69
N ASP A 236 9.52 10.18 -22.53
CA ASP A 236 10.48 10.66 -21.53
C ASP A 236 11.12 9.54 -20.69
N TRP A 237 10.65 8.29 -20.81
CA TRP A 237 11.21 7.16 -20.07
C TRP A 237 12.66 6.91 -20.46
N ARG A 238 13.59 7.26 -19.58
CA ARG A 238 15.01 7.00 -19.76
C ARG A 238 15.39 5.65 -19.17
N GLU A 239 16.05 4.79 -19.94
CA GLU A 239 16.63 3.56 -19.40
C GLU A 239 17.72 3.91 -18.37
N VAL A 240 17.54 3.43 -17.14
CA VAL A 240 18.49 3.62 -16.03
C VAL A 240 19.11 2.32 -15.56
N VAL A 241 18.49 1.18 -15.90
CA VAL A 241 19.09 -0.15 -15.81
C VAL A 241 18.75 -0.92 -17.08
N PRO A 242 19.73 -1.29 -17.92
CA PRO A 242 19.48 -2.11 -19.09
C PRO A 242 18.98 -3.49 -18.66
N PRO A 243 18.29 -4.24 -19.54
CA PRO A 243 17.80 -5.58 -19.23
C PRO A 243 18.86 -6.47 -18.53
N ALA A 244 18.65 -6.80 -17.27
CA ALA A 244 19.57 -7.57 -16.44
C ALA A 244 18.98 -8.97 -16.14
N PRO A 245 19.76 -10.05 -16.17
CA PRO A 245 19.27 -11.39 -15.85
C PRO A 245 18.89 -11.49 -14.38
N MET A 246 17.75 -12.12 -14.09
CA MET A 246 17.34 -12.41 -12.72
C MET A 246 17.53 -13.90 -12.40
N GLY A 247 17.68 -14.20 -11.12
CA GLY A 247 17.68 -15.53 -10.54
C GLY A 247 16.48 -15.74 -9.61
N PRO A 248 16.25 -16.99 -9.20
CA PRO A 248 15.18 -17.35 -8.27
C PRO A 248 15.51 -16.93 -6.84
N ASP A 249 14.51 -16.44 -6.11
CA ASP A 249 14.56 -16.25 -4.65
C ASP A 249 15.72 -15.37 -4.14
N GLN A 250 16.07 -14.32 -4.90
CA GLN A 250 17.29 -13.54 -4.69
C GLN A 250 17.06 -12.03 -4.82
N GLU A 251 17.84 -11.25 -4.06
CA GLU A 251 17.96 -9.81 -4.25
C GLU A 251 19.03 -9.49 -5.31
N HIS A 252 18.65 -8.68 -6.29
CA HIS A 252 19.51 -8.23 -7.38
C HIS A 252 19.82 -6.76 -7.21
N GLN A 253 21.07 -6.42 -6.91
CA GLN A 253 21.54 -5.05 -6.81
C GLN A 253 21.92 -4.52 -8.19
N LEU A 254 21.28 -3.44 -8.62
CA LEU A 254 21.40 -2.89 -9.97
C LEU A 254 21.78 -1.41 -9.88
N PRO A 255 23.00 -1.01 -10.30
CA PRO A 255 23.42 0.38 -10.26
C PRO A 255 22.62 1.24 -11.26
N CYS A 256 22.29 2.47 -10.88
CA CYS A 256 21.64 3.42 -11.79
C CYS A 256 22.66 4.01 -12.76
N ALA A 257 22.36 4.01 -14.06
CA ALA A 257 23.20 4.60 -15.10
C ALA A 257 23.12 6.14 -15.18
N ALA A 258 22.27 6.77 -14.37
CA ALA A 258 22.03 8.22 -14.38
C ALA A 258 21.92 8.83 -12.97
N PRO A 259 22.92 8.62 -12.09
CA PRO A 259 22.82 8.99 -10.68
C PRO A 259 22.70 10.49 -10.45
N ASP A 260 23.20 11.32 -11.37
CA ASP A 260 23.10 12.77 -11.27
C ASP A 260 21.78 13.34 -11.79
N THR A 261 20.86 12.53 -12.30
CA THR A 261 19.56 13.01 -12.82
C THR A 261 18.47 12.85 -11.76
N ALA A 262 17.68 13.90 -11.56
CA ALA A 262 16.51 13.84 -10.69
C ALA A 262 15.34 13.19 -11.42
N PHE A 263 14.69 12.22 -10.77
CA PHE A 263 13.53 11.50 -11.26
C PHE A 263 12.38 11.57 -10.25
N THR A 264 11.18 11.32 -10.75
CA THR A 264 9.92 11.32 -9.96
C THR A 264 9.21 9.99 -10.04
N HIS A 265 9.48 9.21 -11.09
CA HIS A 265 8.85 7.93 -11.35
C HIS A 265 9.88 6.91 -11.82
N VAL A 266 9.60 5.65 -11.54
CA VAL A 266 10.36 4.48 -11.99
C VAL A 266 9.38 3.50 -12.63
N LYS A 267 9.77 2.91 -13.75
CA LYS A 267 9.05 1.83 -14.42
C LYS A 267 9.89 0.57 -14.38
N LEU A 268 9.40 -0.43 -13.67
CA LEU A 268 9.92 -1.80 -13.69
C LEU A 268 9.33 -2.53 -14.87
N THR A 269 10.18 -3.15 -15.68
CA THR A 269 9.76 -4.01 -16.80
C THR A 269 10.31 -5.42 -16.58
N MET A 270 9.43 -6.41 -16.47
CA MET A 270 9.74 -7.84 -16.49
C MET A 270 9.72 -8.38 -17.92
N ILE A 271 10.66 -9.26 -18.23
CA ILE A 271 10.81 -9.85 -19.55
C ILE A 271 10.89 -11.39 -19.41
N PRO A 272 10.02 -12.16 -20.10
CA PRO A 272 8.77 -11.67 -20.72
C PRO A 272 7.69 -11.34 -19.68
N ASP A 273 7.60 -12.13 -18.61
CA ASP A 273 6.60 -12.10 -17.55
C ASP A 273 7.20 -12.70 -16.28
N GLY A 274 6.43 -12.79 -15.19
CA GLY A 274 6.84 -13.52 -13.98
C GLY A 274 6.44 -12.82 -12.69
N GLY A 275 7.19 -13.10 -11.62
CA GLY A 275 6.95 -12.56 -10.29
C GLY A 275 8.15 -11.83 -9.70
N VAL A 276 7.88 -10.66 -9.11
CA VAL A 276 8.84 -9.86 -8.34
C VAL A 276 8.26 -9.59 -6.96
N LYS A 277 9.08 -9.78 -5.93
CA LYS A 277 8.71 -9.53 -4.55
C LYS A 277 8.74 -8.04 -4.23
N ARG A 278 9.90 -7.40 -4.44
CA ARG A 278 10.11 -5.98 -4.10
C ARG A 278 10.88 -5.26 -5.20
N LEU A 279 10.61 -3.97 -5.27
CA LEU A 279 11.47 -3.00 -5.91
C LEU A 279 11.89 -1.97 -4.86
N ARG A 280 13.20 -1.77 -4.72
CA ARG A 280 13.80 -0.69 -3.94
C ARG A 280 14.47 0.29 -4.89
N ALA A 281 14.31 1.58 -4.65
CA ALA A 281 14.95 2.64 -5.43
C ALA A 281 15.74 3.54 -4.48
N TYR A 282 17.03 3.26 -4.34
CA TYR A 282 17.90 3.96 -3.40
C TYR A 282 18.45 5.24 -4.00
N GLY A 283 18.37 6.33 -3.24
CA GLY A 283 18.94 7.61 -3.68
C GLY A 283 18.75 8.72 -2.66
N ARG A 284 19.12 9.92 -3.07
CA ARG A 284 18.98 11.16 -2.29
C ARG A 284 17.83 11.98 -2.82
N ARG A 285 17.14 12.70 -1.93
CA ARG A 285 16.07 13.62 -2.34
C ARG A 285 16.66 14.74 -3.21
N ALA A 286 15.97 15.08 -4.28
CA ALA A 286 16.26 16.25 -5.10
C ALA A 286 15.51 17.45 -4.51
N VAL A 287 16.08 18.01 -3.45
CA VAL A 287 15.65 19.25 -2.78
C VAL A 287 16.33 20.48 -3.37
#